data_AF-A0A0F7EFD2-F1
#
_entry.id   AF-A0A0F7EFD2-F1
#
_cell.length_a   1.000
_cell.length_b   1.000
_cell.length_c   1.000
_cell.angle_alpha   90.00
_cell.angle_beta   90.00
_cell.angle_gamma   90.00
#
_symmetry.space_group_name_H-M   'P 1'
#
loop_
_entity.id
_entity.type
_entity.pdbx_description
1 polymer ?
#
loop_
_entity_poly.entity_id
_entity_poly.type
_entity_poly.pdbx_seq_one_letter_code
_entity_poly.pdbx_strand_id
1 'polypeptide(L)' 'MKFSAPIKSSNPLSGKRIQSYQAEDELHTDTENLRKKLVELVCKEGTFSSLAVLEMSQQLDEYIVHMQKRIKSYKH' A
#
# COMPACT_ATOMS: atom_id res chain seq x y z
N MET A 1 39.47 36.50 -13.26
CA MET A 1 38.16 35.90 -12.98
C MET A 1 38.03 34.62 -13.79
N LYS A 2 37.83 33.46 -13.16
CA LYS A 2 37.45 32.21 -13.84
C LYS A 2 36.17 31.72 -13.17
N PHE A 3 35.04 31.89 -13.84
CA PHE A 3 33.76 31.35 -13.41
C PHE A 3 33.72 29.88 -13.83
N SER A 4 33.85 28.96 -12.87
CA SER A 4 33.54 27.56 -13.09
C SER A 4 32.02 27.37 -12.99
N ALA A 5 31.41 26.89 -14.07
CA ALA A 5 29.98 26.64 -14.15
C ALA A 5 29.50 25.58 -13.14
N PRO A 6 28.24 25.63 -12.67
CA PRO A 6 27.69 24.60 -11.80
C PRO A 6 27.50 23.30 -12.59
N ILE A 7 28.10 22.22 -12.10
CA ILE A 7 27.85 20.86 -12.60
C ILE A 7 26.39 20.51 -12.29
N LYS A 8 25.53 20.48 -13.32
CA LYS A 8 24.21 19.86 -13.23
C LYS A 8 24.40 18.35 -13.05
N SER A 9 24.43 17.90 -11.80
CA SER A 9 24.25 16.50 -11.44
C SER A 9 22.80 16.12 -11.70
N SER A 10 22.52 15.67 -12.92
CA SER A 10 21.30 14.95 -13.23
C SER A 10 21.53 13.50 -12.82
N ASN A 11 21.25 13.18 -11.56
CA ASN A 11 21.17 11.80 -11.10
C ASN A 11 19.85 11.19 -11.60
N PRO A 12 19.83 10.18 -12.50
CA PRO A 12 18.62 9.48 -12.92
C PRO A 12 18.08 8.47 -11.88
N LEU A 13 18.59 8.52 -10.64
CA LEU A 13 18.29 7.59 -9.55
C LEU A 13 17.10 8.00 -8.67
N SER A 14 16.44 9.13 -8.93
CA SER A 14 15.30 9.61 -8.13
C SER A 14 13.95 9.04 -8.58
N GLY A 15 13.75 8.75 -9.87
CA GLY A 15 12.45 8.30 -10.39
C GLY A 15 11.98 6.94 -9.83
N LYS A 16 12.91 5.99 -9.67
CA LYS A 16 12.60 4.65 -9.14
C LYS A 16 12.27 4.67 -7.64
N ARG A 17 12.89 5.56 -6.88
CA ARG A 17 12.68 5.70 -5.43
C ARG A 17 11.34 6.35 -5.12
N ILE A 18 10.97 7.39 -5.87
CA ILE A 18 9.71 8.11 -5.65
C ILE A 18 8.50 7.19 -5.96
N GLN A 19 8.55 6.40 -7.03
CA GLN A 19 7.49 5.44 -7.35
C GLN A 19 7.31 4.34 -6.29
N SER A 20 8.41 3.85 -5.69
CA SER A 20 8.29 2.83 -4.65
C SER A 20 7.62 3.38 -3.39
N TYR A 21 7.94 4.60 -2.95
CA TYR A 21 7.30 5.19 -1.76
C TYR A 21 5.80 5.46 -1.97
N GLN A 22 5.42 5.94 -3.17
CA GLN A 22 4.01 6.18 -3.48
C GLN A 22 3.18 4.89 -3.48
N ALA A 23 3.71 3.80 -4.04
CA ALA A 23 3.02 2.52 -4.07
C ALA A 23 2.85 1.90 -2.66
N GLU A 24 3.80 2.12 -1.75
CA GLU A 24 3.73 1.66 -0.36
C GLU A 24 2.71 2.48 0.46
N ASP A 25 2.66 3.81 0.25
CA ASP A 25 1.68 4.69 0.92
C ASP A 25 0.25 4.42 0.46
N GLU A 26 0.05 4.17 -0.85
CA GLU A 26 -1.24 3.85 -1.43
C GLU A 26 -1.74 2.48 -0.95
N LEU A 27 -0.84 1.50 -0.90
CA LEU A 27 -1.08 0.18 -0.31
C LEU A 27 -1.52 0.26 1.16
N HIS A 28 -0.79 1.03 1.97
CA HIS A 28 -1.11 1.22 3.38
C HIS A 28 -2.49 1.85 3.53
N THR A 29 -2.80 2.84 2.69
CA THR A 29 -4.08 3.55 2.69
C THR A 29 -5.24 2.62 2.36
N ASP A 30 -5.12 1.78 1.33
CA ASP A 30 -6.17 0.85 0.93
C ASP A 30 -6.43 -0.23 1.99
N THR A 31 -5.36 -0.72 2.63
CA THR A 31 -5.47 -1.70 3.72
C THR A 31 -6.22 -1.11 4.92
N GLU A 32 -5.87 0.11 5.32
CA GLU A 32 -6.54 0.80 6.44
C GLU A 32 -7.99 1.15 6.12
N ASN A 33 -8.30 1.50 4.87
CA ASN A 33 -9.67 1.74 4.43
C ASN A 33 -10.53 0.48 4.50
N LEU A 34 -10.01 -0.67 4.04
CA LEU A 34 -10.71 -1.95 4.14
C LEU A 34 -10.92 -2.37 5.59
N ARG A 35 -9.91 -2.18 6.45
CA ARG A 35 -10.02 -2.45 7.88
C ARG A 35 -11.10 -1.61 8.55
N LYS A 36 -11.18 -0.31 8.26
CA LYS A 36 -12.22 0.57 8.81
C LYS A 36 -13.62 0.13 8.40
N LYS A 37 -13.82 -0.20 7.11
CA LYS A 37 -15.11 -0.72 6.61
C LYS A 37 -15.52 -1.99 7.35
N LEU A 38 -14.58 -2.89 7.60
CA LEU A 38 -14.86 -4.13 8.34
C LEU A 38 -15.28 -3.86 9.79
N VAL A 39 -14.60 -2.92 10.47
CA VAL A 39 -14.97 -2.52 11.84
C VAL A 39 -16.38 -1.91 11.86
N GLU A 40 -16.67 -0.99 10.95
CA GLU A 40 -18.01 -0.39 10.83
C GLU A 40 -19.09 -1.45 10.58
N LEU A 41 -18.79 -2.42 9.71
CA LEU A 41 -19.71 -3.50 9.38
C LEU A 41 -19.95 -4.41 10.59
N VAL A 42 -18.92 -4.78 11.34
CA VAL A 42 -19.05 -5.57 12.58
C VAL A 42 -19.89 -4.80 13.62
N CYS A 43 -19.64 -3.51 13.79
CA CYS A 43 -20.42 -2.67 14.70
C CYS A 43 -21.90 -2.60 14.28
N LYS A 44 -22.18 -2.58 12.98
CA LYS A 44 -23.54 -2.55 12.43
C LYS A 44 -24.26 -3.89 12.57
N GLU A 45 -23.60 -4.99 12.23
CA GLU A 45 -24.16 -6.34 12.23
C GLU A 45 -24.23 -6.94 13.65
N GLY A 46 -23.38 -6.45 14.57
CA GLY A 46 -23.32 -6.90 15.96
C GLY A 46 -22.70 -8.29 16.16
N THR A 47 -22.24 -8.94 15.08
CA THR A 47 -21.63 -10.26 15.10
C THR A 47 -20.56 -10.40 14.02
N PHE A 48 -19.52 -11.16 14.33
CA PHE A 48 -18.49 -11.52 13.36
C PHE A 48 -18.91 -12.65 12.41
N SER A 49 -20.02 -13.34 12.72
CA SER A 49 -20.49 -14.49 11.96
C SER A 49 -21.51 -14.11 10.87
N SER A 50 -21.82 -12.83 10.69
CA SER A 50 -22.69 -12.42 9.58
C SER A 50 -21.97 -12.68 8.25
N LEU A 51 -22.72 -13.11 7.24
CA LEU A 51 -22.17 -13.41 5.93
C LEU A 51 -21.37 -12.22 5.37
N ALA A 52 -21.90 -11.01 5.51
CA ALA A 52 -21.24 -9.79 5.03
C ALA A 52 -19.90 -9.53 5.74
N VAL A 53 -19.82 -9.75 7.07
CA VAL A 53 -18.56 -9.59 7.80
C VAL A 53 -17.54 -10.64 7.39
N LEU A 54 -17.97 -11.89 7.18
CA LEU A 54 -17.11 -12.96 6.72
C LEU A 54 -16.55 -12.69 5.33
N GLU A 55 -17.41 -12.31 4.38
CA GLU A 55 -17.00 -11.97 3.01
C GLU A 55 -15.99 -10.82 2.98
N MET A 56 -16.26 -9.74 3.74
CA MET A 56 -15.35 -8.61 3.81
C MET A 56 -14.03 -8.94 4.50
N SER A 57 -14.05 -9.79 5.54
CA SER A 57 -12.83 -10.28 6.18
C SER A 57 -11.98 -11.08 5.19
N GLN A 58 -12.62 -11.93 4.39
CA GLN A 58 -11.95 -12.76 3.41
C GLN A 58 -11.32 -11.93 2.29
N GLN A 59 -12.00 -10.87 1.83
CA GLN A 59 -11.44 -9.91 0.88
C GLN A 59 -10.19 -9.19 1.43
N LEU A 60 -10.21 -8.83 2.72
CA LEU A 60 -9.06 -8.21 3.38
C LEU A 60 -7.87 -9.18 3.44
N ASP A 61 -8.11 -10.44 3.79
CA ASP A 61 -7.07 -11.47 3.84
C ASP A 61 -6.46 -11.73 2.45
N GLU A 62 -7.29 -11.85 1.41
CA GLU A 62 -6.82 -12.01 0.03
C GLU A 62 -5.93 -10.84 -0.39
N TYR A 63 -6.36 -9.61 -0.09
CA TYR A 63 -5.59 -8.40 -0.40
C TYR A 63 -4.22 -8.43 0.29
N ILE A 64 -4.15 -8.77 1.57
CA ILE A 64 -2.89 -8.89 2.32
C ILE A 64 -1.97 -9.93 1.68
N VAL A 65 -2.51 -11.11 1.31
CA VAL A 65 -1.72 -12.17 0.66
C VAL A 65 -1.19 -11.72 -0.69
N HIS A 66 -2.02 -11.08 -1.53
CA HIS A 66 -1.59 -10.55 -2.82
C HIS A 66 -0.45 -9.53 -2.66
N MET A 67 -0.54 -8.67 -1.67
CA MET A 67 0.46 -7.64 -1.41
C MET A 67 1.76 -8.21 -0.86
N GLN A 68 1.68 -9.17 0.08
CA GLN A 68 2.86 -9.90 0.55
C GLN A 68 3.57 -10.64 -0.58
N LYS A 69 2.82 -11.24 -1.52
CA LYS A 69 3.39 -11.88 -2.71
C LYS A 69 4.12 -10.86 -3.58
N ARG A 70 3.51 -9.71 -3.87
CA ARG A 70 4.15 -8.62 -4.64
C ARG A 70 5.47 -8.19 -3.98
N ILE A 71 5.47 -7.92 -2.67
CA ILE A 71 6.67 -7.51 -1.93
C ILE A 71 7.76 -8.60 -1.98
N LYS A 72 7.40 -9.87 -1.81
CA LYS A 72 8.35 -10.99 -1.90
C LYS A 72 8.93 -11.12 -3.31
N SER A 73 8.13 -10.94 -4.35
CA SER A 73 8.58 -10.97 -5.75
C SER A 73 9.54 -9.83 -6.12
N TYR A 74 9.52 -8.70 -5.42
CA TYR A 74 10.49 -7.61 -5.63
C TYR A 74 11.83 -7.83 -4.89
N LYS A 75 11.93 -8.83 -4.00
CA LYS A 75 13.14 -9.15 -3.22
C LYS A 75 14.02 -10.26 -3.84
N HIS A 76 13.71 -10.70 -5.06
CA HIS A 76 14.53 -11.59 -5.89
C HIS A 76 14.86 -10.89 -7.20
#